data_AF-A0A660MN94-F1
#
_entry.id   AF-A0A660MN94-F1
#
_cell.length_a   1.000
_cell.length_b   1.000
_cell.length_c   1.000
_cell.angle_alpha   90.00
_cell.angle_beta   90.00
_cell.angle_gamma   90.00
#
_symmetry.space_group_name_H-M   'P 1'
#
loop_
_entity.id
_entity.type
_entity.pdbx_description
1 polymer ?
#
loop_
_entity_poly.entity_id
_entity_poly.type
_entity_poly.pdbx_seq_one_letter_code
_entity_poly.pdbx_strand_id
1 'polypeptide(L)'
;MLFFVAIIAICGILYELLIGTLSSYLIGNSVQQFSFVIGFFMSGMGIGAYFSRFLEKNNLKNFFLIELILSIVGASSVILLKFSYIYFVNYSFSFQIIYFLITLSIGTLVGMEIPLVASIYKKLNLSSKSIVSDIFTFDYIGGLIASLIFPL
;
A
#
# COMPACT_ATOMS: atom_id res chain seq x y z
N MET A 1 14.29 6.85 12.42
CA MET A 1 12.96 7.10 11.84
C MET A 1 12.94 6.91 10.33
N LEU A 2 13.82 7.56 9.56
CA LEU A 2 13.85 7.40 8.09
C LEU A 2 14.04 5.94 7.61
N PHE A 3 14.83 5.13 8.33
CA PHE A 3 14.93 3.68 8.04
C PHE A 3 13.58 2.95 8.16
N PHE A 4 12.71 3.35 9.09
CA PHE A 4 11.36 2.76 9.18
C PHE A 4 10.52 3.09 7.96
N VAL A 5 10.67 4.29 7.38
CA VAL A 5 9.99 4.66 6.13
C VAL A 5 10.37 3.70 5.00
N ALA A 6 11.66 3.35 4.89
CA ALA A 6 12.10 2.38 3.88
C ALA A 6 11.51 0.97 4.13
N ILE A 7 11.44 0.51 5.38
CA ILE A 7 10.82 -0.79 5.71
C ILE A 7 9.33 -0.81 5.34
N ILE A 8 8.62 0.27 5.61
CA ILE A 8 7.18 0.38 5.34
C ILE A 8 6.94 0.46 3.83
N ALA A 9 7.76 1.22 3.11
CA ALA A 9 7.73 1.27 1.65
C ALA A 9 7.97 -0.12 1.03
N ILE A 10 8.87 -0.92 1.61
CA ILE A 10 9.06 -2.31 1.20
C ILE A 10 7.76 -3.11 1.35
N CYS A 11 7.09 -2.99 2.50
CA CYS A 11 5.84 -3.66 2.79
C CYS A 11 4.73 -3.27 1.79
N GLY A 12 4.54 -1.97 1.54
CA GLY A 12 3.53 -1.45 0.61
C GLY A 12 3.72 -1.96 -0.81
N ILE A 13 4.95 -1.90 -1.34
CA ILE A 13 5.27 -2.37 -2.70
C ILE A 13 5.16 -3.89 -2.80
N LEU A 14 5.54 -4.64 -1.76
CA LEU A 14 5.34 -6.09 -1.75
C LEU A 14 3.87 -6.47 -1.87
N TYR A 15 2.96 -5.77 -1.19
CA TYR A 15 1.52 -6.04 -1.33
C TYR A 15 1.01 -5.74 -2.75
N GLU A 16 1.45 -4.63 -3.34
CA GLU A 16 1.10 -4.28 -4.72
C GLU A 16 1.55 -5.39 -5.70
N LEU A 17 2.80 -5.83 -5.59
CA LEU A 17 3.38 -6.88 -6.44
C LEU A 17 2.74 -8.25 -6.20
N LEU A 18 2.42 -8.61 -4.96
CA LEU A 18 1.70 -9.85 -4.62
C LEU A 18 0.31 -9.88 -5.25
N ILE A 19 -0.43 -8.78 -5.17
CA ILE A 19 -1.78 -8.70 -5.75
C ILE A 19 -1.70 -8.74 -7.28
N GLY A 20 -0.73 -8.04 -7.89
CA GLY A 20 -0.50 -8.04 -9.34
C GLY A 20 -0.13 -9.42 -9.88
N THR A 21 0.77 -10.13 -9.20
CA THR A 21 1.16 -11.49 -9.59
C THR A 21 0.02 -12.49 -9.43
N LEU A 22 -0.68 -12.48 -8.29
CA LEU A 22 -1.79 -13.41 -8.05
C LEU A 22 -2.93 -13.18 -9.03
N SER A 23 -3.34 -11.94 -9.26
CA SER A 23 -4.38 -11.62 -10.25
C SER A 23 -3.95 -12.05 -11.67
N SER A 24 -2.68 -11.85 -12.04
CA SER A 24 -2.13 -12.32 -13.30
C SER A 24 -2.15 -13.85 -13.42
N TYR A 25 -1.95 -14.60 -12.33
CA TYR A 25 -2.01 -16.06 -12.36
C TYR A 25 -3.45 -16.60 -12.40
N LEU A 26 -4.39 -15.90 -11.76
CA LEU A 26 -5.78 -16.36 -11.64
C LEU A 26 -6.62 -16.00 -12.87
N ILE A 27 -6.49 -14.78 -13.39
CA ILE A 27 -7.27 -14.28 -14.54
C ILE A 27 -6.47 -14.37 -15.86
N GLY A 28 -5.14 -14.36 -15.78
CA GLY A 28 -4.28 -14.18 -16.95
C GLY A 28 -4.10 -12.69 -17.33
N ASN A 29 -3.47 -12.47 -18.48
CA ASN A 29 -3.15 -11.16 -19.04
C ASN A 29 -2.40 -10.22 -18.06
N SER A 30 -1.12 -10.54 -17.81
CA SER A 30 -0.27 -9.85 -16.84
C SER A 30 -0.26 -8.33 -17.01
N VAL A 31 -0.11 -7.83 -18.24
CA VAL A 31 -0.03 -6.40 -18.53
C VAL A 31 -1.30 -5.68 -18.06
N GLN A 32 -2.47 -6.27 -18.32
CA GLN A 32 -3.74 -5.69 -17.90
C GLN A 32 -3.87 -5.68 -16.37
N GLN A 33 -3.53 -6.79 -15.70
CA GLN A 33 -3.67 -6.88 -14.25
C GLN A 33 -2.74 -5.93 -13.51
N PHE A 34 -1.45 -5.90 -13.88
CA PHE A 34 -0.52 -4.93 -13.29
C PHE A 34 -0.94 -3.49 -13.57
N SER A 35 -1.42 -3.17 -14.78
CA SER A 35 -1.92 -1.81 -15.10
C SER A 35 -3.08 -1.41 -14.19
N PHE A 36 -4.00 -2.34 -13.94
CA PHE A 36 -5.11 -2.12 -13.02
C PHE A 36 -4.67 -2.01 -11.57
N VAL A 37 -3.78 -2.89 -11.10
CA VAL A 37 -3.25 -2.82 -9.74
C VAL A 37 -2.61 -1.46 -9.51
N ILE A 38 -1.65 -1.07 -10.34
CA ILE A 38 -0.94 0.21 -10.22
C ILE A 38 -1.93 1.37 -10.22
N GLY A 39 -2.88 1.39 -11.17
CA GLY A 39 -3.87 2.46 -11.29
C GLY A 39 -4.76 2.60 -10.05
N PHE A 40 -5.34 1.51 -9.57
CA PHE A 40 -6.22 1.51 -8.39
C PHE A 40 -5.43 1.73 -7.09
N PHE A 41 -4.23 1.18 -6.99
CA PHE A 41 -3.35 1.35 -5.83
C PHE A 41 -2.92 2.81 -5.69
N MET A 42 -2.43 3.45 -6.77
CA MET A 42 -2.08 4.87 -6.81
C MET A 42 -3.29 5.77 -6.53
N SER A 43 -4.46 5.44 -7.07
CA SER A 43 -5.70 6.16 -6.78
C SER A 43 -6.08 6.05 -5.30
N GLY A 44 -5.97 4.84 -4.74
CA GLY A 44 -6.14 4.58 -3.31
C GLY A 44 -5.16 5.40 -2.47
N MET A 45 -3.88 5.43 -2.85
CA MET A 45 -2.87 6.24 -2.15
C MET A 45 -3.25 7.73 -2.12
N GLY A 46 -3.75 8.28 -3.22
CA GLY A 46 -4.27 9.65 -3.25
C GLY A 46 -5.44 9.89 -2.29
N ILE A 47 -6.39 8.96 -2.23
CA ILE A 47 -7.52 9.00 -1.29
C ILE A 47 -7.03 8.93 0.16
N GLY A 48 -6.10 8.02 0.46
CA GLY A 48 -5.46 7.88 1.76
C GLY A 48 -4.75 9.16 2.20
N ALA A 49 -3.96 9.76 1.30
CA ALA A 49 -3.26 11.00 1.57
C ALA A 49 -4.23 12.15 1.90
N TYR A 50 -5.42 12.19 1.28
CA TYR A 50 -6.46 13.15 1.63
C TYR A 50 -7.04 12.89 3.04
N PHE A 51 -7.41 11.64 3.34
CA PHE A 51 -8.00 11.29 4.63
C PHE A 51 -7.04 11.44 5.82
N SER A 52 -5.73 11.29 5.59
CA SER A 52 -4.71 11.46 6.63
C SER A 52 -4.78 12.81 7.36
N ARG A 53 -5.27 13.86 6.68
CA ARG A 53 -5.45 15.21 7.23
C ARG A 53 -6.43 15.26 8.41
N PHE A 54 -7.40 14.34 8.46
CA PHE A 54 -8.37 14.28 9.56
C PHE A 54 -7.81 13.57 10.81
N LEU A 55 -6.64 12.92 10.70
CA LEU A 55 -6.03 12.09 11.73
C LEU A 55 -4.90 12.82 12.50
N GLU A 56 -4.78 14.15 12.37
CA GLU A 56 -3.67 14.95 12.91
C GLU A 56 -3.67 15.15 14.45
N LYS A 57 -4.76 14.83 15.16
CA LYS A 57 -4.82 15.02 16.61
C LYS A 57 -3.91 14.06 17.39
N ASN A 58 -3.64 12.85 16.88
CA ASN A 58 -2.83 11.81 17.54
C ASN A 58 -1.93 11.03 16.54
N ASN A 59 -1.06 11.73 15.79
CA ASN A 59 -0.35 11.15 14.64
C ASN A 59 0.41 9.85 14.95
N LEU A 60 1.10 9.74 16.09
CA LEU A 60 1.85 8.53 16.45
C LEU A 60 0.94 7.32 16.70
N LYS A 61 -0.16 7.51 17.44
CA LYS A 61 -1.12 6.42 17.72
C LYS A 61 -1.85 6.00 16.44
N ASN A 62 -2.26 6.98 15.64
CA ASN A 62 -2.99 6.73 14.40
C ASN A 62 -2.10 6.02 13.38
N PHE A 63 -0.83 6.41 13.28
CA PHE A 63 0.16 5.74 12.45
C PHE A 63 0.32 4.26 12.84
N PHE A 64 0.53 3.97 14.13
CA PHE A 64 0.64 2.58 14.59
C PHE A 64 -0.63 1.76 14.33
N LEU A 65 -1.81 2.37 14.51
CA LEU A 65 -3.08 1.72 14.25
C LEU A 65 -3.29 1.43 12.75
N ILE A 66 -2.88 2.34 11.87
CA ILE A 66 -2.91 2.14 10.42
C ILE A 66 -1.97 1.01 10.01
N GLU A 67 -0.75 0.98 10.53
CA GLU A 67 0.22 -0.09 10.24
C GLU A 67 -0.29 -1.47 10.67
N LEU A 68 -0.96 -1.52 11.83
CA LEU A 68 -1.55 -2.76 12.36
C LEU A 68 -2.71 -3.23 11.48
N ILE A 69 -3.59 -2.31 11.07
CA ILE A 69 -4.68 -2.63 10.13
C ILE A 69 -4.12 -3.06 8.78
N LEU A 70 -3.13 -2.33 8.24
CA LEU A 70 -2.48 -2.65 6.97
C LEU A 70 -1.84 -4.04 7.01
N SER A 71 -1.15 -4.38 8.10
CA SER A 71 -0.55 -5.70 8.28
C SER A 71 -1.60 -6.82 8.24
N ILE A 72 -2.76 -6.62 8.87
CA ILE A 72 -3.86 -7.60 8.88
C ILE A 72 -4.50 -7.70 7.48
N VAL A 73 -4.81 -6.56 6.86
CA VAL A 73 -5.46 -6.50 5.53
C VAL A 73 -4.51 -7.05 4.46
N GLY A 74 -3.24 -6.66 4.49
CA GLY A 74 -2.20 -7.13 3.59
C GLY A 74 -1.97 -8.64 3.71
N ALA A 75 -1.79 -9.17 4.92
CA ALA A 75 -1.60 -10.60 5.13
C ALA A 75 -2.83 -11.44 4.72
N SER A 76 -4.04 -10.93 4.97
CA SER A 76 -5.28 -11.62 4.59
C SER A 76 -5.63 -11.49 3.10
N SER A 77 -5.08 -10.50 2.40
CA SER A 77 -5.41 -10.19 0.99
C SER A 77 -5.22 -11.39 0.05
N VAL A 78 -4.10 -12.11 0.17
CA VAL A 78 -3.77 -13.28 -0.66
C VAL A 78 -4.79 -14.40 -0.46
N ILE A 79 -5.14 -14.66 0.80
CA ILE A 79 -6.10 -15.71 1.17
C ILE A 79 -7.48 -15.32 0.65
N LEU A 80 -7.89 -14.05 0.82
CA LEU A 80 -9.17 -13.52 0.37
C LEU A 80 -9.30 -13.56 -1.16
N LEU A 81 -8.25 -13.18 -1.90
CA LEU A 81 -8.23 -13.25 -3.36
C LEU A 81 -8.30 -14.69 -3.85
N LYS A 82 -7.54 -15.60 -3.27
CA LYS A 82 -7.59 -17.01 -3.68
C LYS A 82 -8.93 -17.66 -3.36
N PHE A 83 -9.49 -17.36 -2.18
CA PHE A 83 -10.81 -17.85 -1.77
C PHE A 83 -11.93 -17.26 -2.64
N SER A 84 -11.89 -15.97 -2.94
CA SER A 84 -12.86 -15.34 -3.83
C SER A 84 -12.81 -15.93 -5.23
N TYR A 85 -11.61 -16.24 -5.75
CA TYR A 85 -11.48 -16.91 -7.04
C TYR A 85 -12.17 -18.27 -7.03
N ILE A 86 -11.94 -19.11 -6.01
CA ILE A 86 -12.55 -20.45 -5.91
C ILE A 86 -14.08 -20.37 -5.82
N TYR A 87 -14.63 -19.42 -5.05
CA TYR A 87 -16.08 -19.28 -4.90
C TYR A 87 -16.77 -18.64 -6.12
N PHE A 88 -16.07 -17.74 -6.82
CA PHE A 88 -16.61 -16.99 -7.95
C PHE A 88 -16.01 -17.44 -9.30
N VAL A 89 -15.53 -18.68 -9.42
CA VAL A 89 -14.95 -19.24 -10.67
C VAL A 89 -15.85 -18.99 -11.89
N ASN A 90 -17.18 -19.05 -11.71
CA ASN A 90 -18.15 -18.86 -12.79
C ASN A 90 -18.61 -17.39 -12.98
N TYR A 91 -18.20 -16.47 -12.10
CA TYR A 91 -18.62 -15.06 -12.07
C TYR A 91 -17.40 -14.13 -12.08
N SER A 92 -16.76 -13.98 -13.23
CA SER A 92 -15.55 -13.16 -13.40
C SER A 92 -15.71 -11.71 -12.92
N PHE A 93 -16.92 -11.15 -13.00
CA PHE A 93 -17.21 -9.78 -12.55
C PHE A 93 -17.16 -9.62 -11.02
N SER A 94 -17.67 -10.60 -10.27
CA SER A 94 -17.69 -10.55 -8.80
C SER A 94 -16.28 -10.63 -8.21
N PHE A 95 -15.40 -11.44 -8.81
CA PHE A 95 -13.98 -11.50 -8.44
C PHE A 95 -13.28 -10.15 -8.65
N GLN A 96 -13.49 -9.50 -9.81
CA GLN A 96 -12.86 -8.22 -10.13
C GLN A 96 -13.22 -7.11 -9.15
N ILE A 97 -14.49 -7.06 -8.70
CA ILE A 97 -14.91 -6.08 -7.69
C ILE A 97 -14.14 -6.26 -6.38
N ILE A 98 -14.04 -7.50 -5.87
CA ILE A 98 -13.33 -7.81 -4.63
C ILE A 98 -11.85 -7.45 -4.78
N TYR A 99 -11.25 -7.82 -5.90
CA TYR A 99 -9.88 -7.49 -6.26
C TYR A 99 -9.61 -5.98 -6.24
N PHE A 100 -10.46 -5.18 -6.88
CA PHE A 100 -10.33 -3.72 -6.87
C PHE A 100 -10.51 -3.15 -5.47
N LEU A 101 -11.48 -3.63 -4.69
CA LEU A 101 -11.71 -3.16 -3.31
C LEU A 101 -10.51 -3.46 -2.40
N ILE A 102 -9.90 -4.64 -2.51
CA ILE A 102 -8.70 -5.00 -1.74
C ILE A 102 -7.54 -4.10 -2.15
N THR A 103 -7.29 -3.93 -3.45
CA THR A 103 -6.21 -3.08 -3.96
C THR A 103 -6.37 -1.63 -3.51
N LEU A 104 -7.59 -1.10 -3.60
CA LEU A 104 -7.91 0.28 -3.23
C LEU A 104 -7.80 0.47 -1.71
N SER A 105 -8.26 -0.49 -0.90
CA SER A 105 -8.15 -0.41 0.56
C SER A 105 -6.69 -0.42 1.04
N ILE A 106 -5.85 -1.31 0.51
CA ILE A 106 -4.42 -1.34 0.84
C ILE A 106 -3.76 -0.04 0.37
N GLY A 107 -4.03 0.40 -0.87
CA GLY A 107 -3.52 1.67 -1.38
C GLY A 107 -3.93 2.86 -0.49
N THR A 108 -5.16 2.90 0.02
CA THR A 108 -5.59 3.96 0.94
C THR A 108 -4.86 3.95 2.27
N LEU A 109 -4.57 2.78 2.82
CA LEU A 109 -3.85 2.66 4.09
C LEU A 109 -2.39 3.12 3.89
N VAL A 110 -1.72 2.63 2.85
CA VAL A 110 -0.35 3.04 2.50
C VAL A 110 -0.27 4.55 2.22
N GLY A 111 -1.23 5.10 1.48
CA GLY A 111 -1.27 6.53 1.19
C GLY A 111 -1.43 7.44 2.40
N MET A 112 -2.02 6.93 3.50
CA MET A 112 -2.12 7.68 4.76
C MET A 112 -0.78 7.79 5.49
N GLU A 113 0.17 6.90 5.24
CA GLU A 113 1.42 6.80 6.00
C GLU A 113 2.36 7.96 5.73
N ILE A 114 2.61 8.31 4.46
CA ILE A 114 3.57 9.35 4.08
C ILE A 114 3.23 10.71 4.75
N PRO A 115 1.97 11.21 4.71
CA PRO A 115 1.62 12.45 5.40
C PRO A 115 1.67 12.35 6.92
N LEU A 116 1.33 11.19 7.49
CA LEU A 116 1.39 10.96 8.95
C LEU A 116 2.82 11.00 9.45
N VAL A 117 3.74 10.31 8.78
CA VAL A 117 5.17 10.32 9.08
C VAL A 117 5.72 11.74 8.96
N ALA A 118 5.39 12.45 7.88
CA ALA A 118 5.80 13.84 7.69
C ALA A 118 5.33 14.75 8.84
N SER A 119 4.09 14.54 9.30
CA SER A 119 3.52 15.30 10.41
C SER A 119 4.18 14.98 11.76
N ILE A 120 4.53 13.71 12.01
CA ILE A 120 5.29 13.28 13.20
C ILE A 120 6.68 13.92 13.19
N TYR A 121 7.37 13.87 12.06
CA TYR A 121 8.71 14.43 11.91
C TYR A 121 8.73 15.94 12.15
N LYS A 122 7.73 16.66 11.61
CA LYS A 122 7.54 18.10 11.83
C LYS A 122 7.31 18.44 13.31
N LYS A 123 6.52 17.63 14.05
CA LYS A 123 6.27 17.82 15.49
C LYS A 123 7.53 17.65 16.35
N LEU A 124 8.49 16.83 15.90
CA LEU A 124 9.75 16.58 16.63
C LEU A 124 10.79 17.70 16.44
N ASN A 125 10.44 18.84 15.81
CA ASN A 125 11.33 19.97 15.54
C ASN A 125 12.63 19.57 14.82
N LEU A 126 12.58 18.50 14.02
CA LEU A 126 13.68 18.12 13.12
C LEU A 126 13.62 19.09 11.92
N SER A 127 14.25 20.24 12.11
CA SER A 127 14.31 21.38 11.20
C SER A 127 15.10 21.04 9.93
N SER A 128 14.45 20.43 8.94
CA SER A 128 14.96 20.45 7.56
C SER A 128 13.93 21.07 6.62
N LYS A 129 14.40 21.92 5.70
CA LYS A 129 13.60 22.40 4.55
C LYS A 129 13.22 21.25 3.59
N SER A 130 13.73 20.04 3.84
CA SER A 130 13.73 18.87 2.95
C SER A 130 13.02 17.64 3.53
N ILE A 131 12.24 17.74 4.61
CA ILE A 131 11.62 16.57 5.27
C ILE A 131 10.85 15.69 4.29
N VAL A 132 10.06 16.32 3.42
CA VAL A 132 9.25 15.62 2.43
C VAL A 132 10.13 14.89 1.40
N SER A 133 11.19 15.54 0.92
CA SER A 133 12.13 14.89 -0.02
C SER A 133 12.93 13.77 0.65
N ASP A 134 13.30 13.92 1.92
CA ASP A 134 14.01 12.88 2.68
C ASP A 134 13.11 11.65 2.81
N ILE A 135 11.83 11.84 3.19
CA ILE A 135 10.84 10.74 3.27
C ILE A 135 10.67 10.04 1.92
N PHE A 136 10.45 10.79 0.83
CA PHE A 136 10.33 10.20 -0.51
C PHE A 136 11.59 9.47 -0.97
N THR A 137 12.78 9.95 -0.58
CA THR A 137 14.03 9.28 -0.92
C THR A 137 14.09 7.88 -0.30
N PHE A 138 13.75 7.75 0.98
CA PHE A 138 13.72 6.46 1.65
C PHE A 138 12.57 5.57 1.16
N ASP A 139 11.43 6.16 0.78
CA ASP A 139 10.31 5.45 0.16
C ASP A 139 10.72 4.81 -1.18
N TYR A 140 11.36 5.57 -2.06
CA TYR A 140 11.85 5.05 -3.34
C TYR A 140 12.97 4.02 -3.20
N ILE A 141 13.89 4.20 -2.23
CA ILE A 141 14.91 3.19 -1.93
C ILE A 141 14.24 1.89 -1.46
N GLY A 142 13.26 1.99 -0.56
CA GLY A 142 12.50 0.83 -0.09
C GLY A 142 11.76 0.13 -1.22
N GLY A 143 11.08 0.87 -2.08
CA GLY A 143 10.38 0.31 -3.24
C GLY A 143 11.30 -0.35 -4.27
N LEU A 144 12.50 0.22 -4.50
CA LEU A 144 13.52 -0.41 -5.34
C LEU A 144 13.98 -1.75 -4.73
N ILE A 145 14.26 -1.78 -3.43
CA ILE A 145 14.68 -3.00 -2.73
C ILE A 145 13.59 -4.07 -2.83
N ALA A 146 12.33 -3.71 -2.55
CA ALA A 146 11.20 -4.63 -2.62
C ALA A 146 11.01 -5.20 -4.02
N SER A 147 10.99 -4.34 -5.05
CA SER A 147 10.79 -4.78 -6.43
C SER A 147 11.91 -5.64 -6.99
N LEU A 148 13.15 -5.47 -6.51
CA LEU A 148 14.28 -6.33 -6.89
C LEU A 148 14.29 -7.65 -6.12
N ILE A 149 13.94 -7.65 -4.82
CA ILE A 149 13.91 -8.86 -3.98
C ILE A 149 12.73 -9.75 -4.34
N PHE A 150 11.57 -9.18 -4.68
CA PHE A 150 10.35 -9.93 -4.93
C PHE A 150 10.45 -11.02 -6.02
N PRO A 151 11.09 -10.79 -7.19
CA PRO A 151 11.22 -11.81 -8.23
C PRO A 151 12.40 -12.79 -8.05
N LEU A 152 13.28 -12.60 -7.05
CA LEU A 152 14.45 -13.46 -6.78
C LEU A 152 14.06 -14.70 -5.98
#